data_AF-A0AAN6YY50-F1
#
_entry.id   AF-A0AAN6YY50-F1
#
_cell.length_a   1.000
_cell.length_b   1.000
_cell.length_c   1.000
_cell.angle_alpha   90.00
_cell.angle_beta   90.00
_cell.angle_gamma   90.00
#
_symmetry.space_group_name_H-M   'P 1'
#
loop_
_entity.id
_entity.type
_entity.pdbx_description
1 polymer ?
#
loop_
_entity_poly.entity_id
_entity_poly.type
_entity_poly.pdbx_seq_one_letter_code
_entity_poly.pdbx_strand_id
1 'polypeptide(L)'
;AENQSLRAANEALSKRRRAKKKRLRQGGSLTVQDGQDLQAQRDVEVQIREETQAGSGRKPGSETRTRRCGRCGKPGHNARTCQIVP
;
A
#
# COMPACT_ATOMS: atom_id res chain seq x y z
N ALA A 1 -13.27 -41.94 36.71
CA ALA A 1 -13.62 -40.96 35.68
C ALA A 1 -12.63 -39.79 35.62
N GLU A 2 -12.41 -39.08 36.73
CA GLU A 2 -11.53 -37.89 36.78
C GLU A 2 -10.08 -38.14 36.35
N ASN A 3 -9.44 -39.20 36.86
CA ASN A 3 -8.06 -39.56 36.48
C ASN A 3 -7.90 -39.84 34.97
N GLN A 4 -8.92 -40.42 34.33
CA GLN A 4 -8.90 -40.67 32.88
C GLN A 4 -9.05 -39.36 32.08
N SER A 5 -9.93 -38.46 32.55
CA SER A 5 -10.10 -37.13 31.98
C SER A 5 -8.81 -36.30 32.08
N LEU A 6 -8.17 -36.29 33.26
CA LEU A 6 -6.90 -35.61 33.49
C LEU A 6 -5.78 -36.16 32.60
N ARG A 7 -5.71 -37.49 32.41
CA ARG A 7 -4.75 -38.11 31.49
C ARG A 7 -4.98 -37.68 30.04
N ALA A 8 -6.23 -37.69 29.57
CA ALA A 8 -6.58 -37.26 28.22
C ALA A 8 -6.24 -35.77 27.98
N ALA A 9 -6.55 -34.90 28.94
CA ALA A 9 -6.22 -33.49 28.87
C ALA A 9 -4.70 -33.23 28.84
N ASN A 10 -3.94 -33.96 29.66
CA ASN A 10 -2.48 -33.87 29.67
C ASN A 10 -1.83 -34.37 28.38
N GLU A 11 -2.41 -35.42 27.77
CA GLU A 11 -1.96 -35.92 26.47
C GLU A 11 -2.21 -34.88 25.37
N ALA A 12 -3.41 -34.28 25.34
CA ALA A 12 -3.76 -33.22 24.39
C ALA A 12 -2.85 -31.99 24.55
N LEU A 13 -2.57 -31.58 25.80
CA LEU A 13 -1.65 -30.48 26.09
C LEU A 13 -0.23 -30.79 25.63
N SER A 14 0.24 -32.01 25.87
CA SER A 14 1.57 -32.46 25.46
C SER A 14 1.71 -32.47 23.93
N LYS A 15 0.70 -32.96 23.21
CA LYS A 15 0.62 -32.91 21.73
C LYS A 15 0.71 -31.46 21.23
N ARG A 16 -0.07 -30.55 21.80
CA ARG A 16 -0.06 -29.12 21.44
C ARG A 16 1.31 -28.47 21.66
N ARG A 17 1.95 -28.74 22.81
CA ARG A 17 3.29 -28.22 23.14
C ARG A 17 4.34 -28.72 22.15
N ARG A 18 4.32 -30.00 21.80
CA ARG A 18 5.23 -30.59 20.79
C ARG A 18 5.06 -29.95 19.42
N ALA A 19 3.81 -29.75 18.97
CA ALA A 19 3.51 -29.09 17.71
C ALA A 19 4.00 -27.64 17.67
N LYS A 20 3.75 -26.85 18.73
CA LYS A 20 4.27 -25.47 18.85
C LYS A 20 5.79 -25.45 18.80
N LYS A 21 6.47 -26.33 19.55
CA LYS A 21 7.94 -26.43 19.54
C LYS A 21 8.48 -26.78 18.16
N LYS A 22 7.88 -27.75 17.46
CA LYS A 22 8.25 -28.11 16.08
C LYS A 22 8.09 -26.93 15.13
N ARG A 23 6.95 -26.23 15.20
CA ARG A 23 6.69 -25.04 14.37
C ARG A 23 7.73 -23.95 14.62
N LEU A 24 8.03 -23.63 15.88
CA LEU A 24 9.05 -22.64 16.22
C LEU A 24 10.44 -23.06 15.74
N ARG A 25 10.80 -24.34 15.87
CA ARG A 25 12.08 -24.86 15.38
C ARG A 25 12.18 -24.83 13.84
N GLN A 26 11.08 -25.10 13.15
CA GLN A 26 11.02 -25.10 11.68
C GLN A 26 10.91 -23.70 11.08
N GLY A 27 10.30 -22.74 11.78
CA GLY A 27 10.15 -21.36 11.34
C GLY A 27 11.44 -20.54 11.36
N GLY A 28 12.58 -21.15 11.68
CA GLY A 28 13.86 -20.46 11.84
C GLY A 28 13.94 -19.63 13.12
N SER A 29 15.09 -19.02 13.35
CA SER A 29 15.28 -18.01 14.40
C SER A 29 15.13 -16.65 13.75
N LEU A 30 14.03 -15.94 14.02
CA LEU A 30 13.98 -14.50 13.75
C LEU A 30 14.62 -13.81 14.94
N THR A 31 15.80 -13.25 14.74
CA THR A 31 16.49 -12.46 15.75
C THR A 31 15.80 -11.09 15.90
N VAL A 32 16.07 -10.40 17.01
CA VAL A 32 15.60 -9.02 17.19
C VAL A 32 16.14 -8.12 16.07
N GLN A 33 17.39 -8.36 15.63
CA GLN A 33 17.99 -7.63 14.53
C GLN A 33 17.23 -7.84 13.22
N ASP A 34 16.88 -9.08 12.88
CA ASP A 34 16.09 -9.36 11.67
C ASP A 34 14.74 -8.62 11.70
N GLY A 35 14.11 -8.53 12.88
CA GLY A 35 12.88 -7.76 13.06
C GLY A 35 13.08 -6.25 12.87
N GLN A 36 14.19 -5.70 13.38
CA GLN A 36 14.56 -4.30 13.20
C GLN A 36 14.88 -4.00 11.73
N ASP A 37 15.57 -4.88 11.03
CA ASP A 37 15.92 -4.73 9.62
C ASP A 37 14.66 -4.72 8.74
N LEU A 38 13.68 -5.60 9.03
CA LEU A 38 12.39 -5.59 8.36
C LEU A 38 11.61 -4.29 8.60
N GLN A 39 11.66 -3.75 9.82
CA GLN A 39 11.03 -2.47 10.13
C GLN A 39 11.71 -1.34 9.35
N ALA A 40 13.04 -1.29 9.35
CA ALA A 40 13.82 -0.30 8.62
C ALA A 40 13.54 -0.34 7.10
N GLN A 41 13.45 -1.53 6.51
CA GLN A 41 13.08 -1.70 5.10
C GLN A 41 11.69 -1.12 4.80
N ARG A 42 10.70 -1.39 5.68
CA ARG A 42 9.34 -0.87 5.51
C ARG A 42 9.30 0.65 5.63
N ASP A 43 10.05 1.21 6.56
CA ASP A 43 10.10 2.67 6.77
C ASP A 43 10.70 3.37 5.53
N VAL A 44 11.75 2.80 4.94
CA VAL A 44 12.33 3.28 3.67
C VAL A 44 11.32 3.21 2.52
N GLU A 45 10.58 2.11 2.39
CA GLU A 45 9.55 1.99 1.34
C GLU A 45 8.43 3.02 1.50
N VAL A 46 8.00 3.30 2.73
CA VAL A 46 7.00 4.32 3.03
C VAL A 46 7.53 5.70 2.62
N GLN A 47 8.77 6.03 3.02
CA GLN A 47 9.40 7.30 2.66
C GLN A 47 9.47 7.49 1.14
N ILE A 48 9.93 6.48 0.40
CA ILE A 48 10.02 6.55 -1.07
C ILE A 48 8.64 6.80 -1.69
N ARG A 49 7.58 6.16 -1.19
CA ARG A 49 6.22 6.35 -1.69
C ARG A 49 5.74 7.78 -1.44
N GLU A 50 5.96 8.32 -0.25
CA GLU A 50 5.58 9.68 0.12
C GLU A 50 6.32 10.71 -0.74
N GLU A 51 7.63 10.56 -0.90
CA GLU A 51 8.45 11.45 -1.74
C GLU A 51 8.04 11.38 -3.21
N THR A 52 7.73 10.19 -3.72
CA THR A 52 7.24 10.01 -5.11
C THR A 52 5.91 10.72 -5.31
N GLN A 53 4.98 10.60 -4.35
CA GLN A 53 3.69 11.28 -4.41
C GLN A 53 3.84 12.80 -4.30
N ALA A 54 4.67 13.29 -3.38
CA ALA A 54 4.95 14.71 -3.20
C ALA A 54 5.64 15.32 -4.44
N GLY A 55 6.60 14.59 -5.03
CA GLY A 55 7.31 14.99 -6.25
C GLY A 55 6.44 14.93 -7.52
N SER A 56 5.36 14.13 -7.52
CA SER A 56 4.40 14.05 -8.62
C SER A 56 3.41 15.22 -8.70
N GLY A 57 3.61 16.26 -7.87
CA GLY A 57 2.85 17.49 -7.91
C GLY A 57 2.57 17.92 -9.35
N ARG A 58 1.28 17.97 -9.70
CA ARG A 58 0.81 18.30 -11.05
C ARG A 58 1.47 19.62 -11.45
N LYS A 59 2.40 19.57 -12.42
CA LYS A 59 2.98 20.81 -12.98
C LYS A 59 1.80 21.73 -13.31
N PRO A 60 1.81 23.01 -12.87
CA PRO A 60 0.80 23.95 -13.31
C PRO A 60 0.84 23.90 -14.84
N GLY A 61 -0.24 23.41 -15.44
CA GLY A 61 -0.29 23.22 -16.90
C GLY A 61 0.15 24.54 -17.53
N SER A 62 1.21 24.48 -18.33
CA SER A 62 1.83 25.64 -18.98
C SER A 62 0.75 26.61 -19.40
N GLU A 63 0.86 27.86 -18.93
CA GLU A 63 0.11 29.05 -19.33
C GLU A 63 -1.05 28.73 -20.25
N THR A 64 -2.27 28.72 -19.70
CA THR A 64 -3.51 28.46 -20.42
C THR A 64 -3.49 29.17 -21.78
N ARG A 65 -3.10 28.43 -22.83
CA ARG A 65 -3.10 28.92 -24.21
C ARG A 65 -4.48 29.53 -24.42
N THR A 66 -4.55 30.83 -24.68
CA THR A 66 -5.80 31.60 -24.74
C THR A 66 -6.84 30.76 -25.46
N ARG A 67 -7.95 30.44 -24.78
CA ARG A 67 -8.95 29.51 -25.33
C ARG A 67 -9.42 30.05 -26.69
N ARG A 68 -9.24 29.23 -27.73
CA ARG A 68 -9.65 29.53 -29.09
C ARG A 68 -11.03 28.94 -29.34
N CYS A 69 -11.82 29.61 -30.17
CA CYS A 69 -13.11 29.09 -30.63
C CYS A 69 -12.90 27.76 -31.37
N GLY A 70 -13.59 26.69 -30.95
CA GLY A 70 -13.50 25.38 -31.60
C GLY A 70 -14.07 25.35 -33.04
N ARG A 71 -14.83 26.38 -33.44
CA ARG A 71 -15.43 26.47 -34.78
C ARG A 71 -14.59 27.30 -35.76
N CYS A 72 -14.01 28.42 -35.31
CA CYS A 72 -13.24 29.32 -36.20
C CYS A 72 -11.79 29.59 -35.76
N GLY A 73 -11.31 28.98 -34.66
CA GLY A 73 -9.93 29.11 -34.17
C GLY A 73 -9.51 30.48 -33.61
N LYS A 74 -10.39 31.49 -33.66
CA LYS A 74 -10.12 32.84 -33.15
C LYS A 74 -10.35 32.91 -31.64
N PRO A 75 -9.52 33.67 -30.89
CA PRO A 75 -9.77 33.93 -29.46
C PRO A 75 -10.93 34.92 -29.27
N GLY A 76 -11.37 35.12 -28.03
CA GLY A 76 -12.37 36.14 -27.66
C GLY A 76 -13.83 35.67 -27.70
N HIS A 77 -14.10 34.46 -28.20
CA HIS A 77 -15.44 33.86 -28.16
C HIS A 77 -15.35 32.33 -28.18
N ASN A 78 -16.45 31.65 -27.86
CA ASN A 78 -16.53 30.19 -27.89
C ASN A 78 -17.38 29.71 -29.09
N ALA A 79 -17.41 28.39 -29.33
CA ALA A 79 -18.13 27.82 -30.48
C ALA A 79 -19.64 28.12 -30.49
N ARG A 80 -20.27 28.35 -29.33
CA ARG A 80 -21.71 28.63 -29.21
C ARG A 80 -22.07 30.06 -29.63
N THR A 81 -21.15 31.00 -29.44
CA THR A 81 -21.32 32.41 -29.81
C THR A 81 -20.55 32.76 -31.09
N CYS A 82 -20.11 31.75 -31.84
CA CYS A 82 -19.37 31.96 -33.08
C CYS A 82 -20.33 32.43 -34.16
N GLN A 83 -20.09 33.64 -34.68
CA GLN A 83 -20.84 34.24 -35.78
C GLN A 83 -20.53 33.58 -37.13
N ILE A 84 -19.46 32.77 -37.19
CA ILE A 84 -19.25 31.84 -38.30
C ILE A 84 -20.15 30.64 -38.01
N VAL A 85 -21.39 30.73 -38.47
CA VAL A 85 -22.25 29.56 -38.64
C VAL A 85 -21.77 28.87 -39.91
N PRO A 86 -21.58 27.53 -39.94
CA PRO A 86 -21.42 26.84 -41.21
C PRO A 86 -22.59 27.13 -42.15
#